data_AF-A0A519Z9L9-F1
#
_entry.id   AF-A0A519Z9L9-F1
#
_cell.length_a   1.000
_cell.length_b   1.000
_cell.length_c   1.000
_cell.angle_alpha   90.00
_cell.angle_beta   90.00
_cell.angle_gamma   90.00
#
_symmetry.space_group_name_H-M   'P 1'
#
loop_
_entity.id
_entity.type
_entity.pdbx_description
1 polymer ?
#
loop_
_entity_poly.entity_id
_entity_poly.type
_entity_poly.pdbx_seq_one_letter_code
_entity_poly.pdbx_strand_id
1 'polypeptide(L)'
;MARHLPLLDATQRRAFDQPPVFNQPQRQLFFALPDWATQFLATLLASHSRGGFVLQVGYFKATGRFFPADRFLAADCAYVQQRYHLGEVEWARYDKATRFHHREYILQQFGVLSFEQAEAAVRQQVTHFARQQMNPVAVFHSAADYIRTHRWEVPTYAALAGLVTEAFRTVEQDLITQLAHHLTPAVRQQLDALFTTEEEAPAHSHRPYRLTTLKRSLEVMRPMAIRANVQDYAVLQKLFTQVYSVVQALDLSKEVVRYYARYVERTQVFQVQQQADKKYLMVLCFVVYQYYQVGDLLTETLLQAVQTHRNAAQRETQERVYRQQQDTAGQLRQVLEGVVSHGAALAQLEAVAFSFARTNEEKVEALLSWLQTPNVVAFTQLGQTAQQLRKGGGGSSTGPYYQIIEERSRTLQRRLGEILRSVAYEGAADSPLAQALTQYRARDGQVSSPPPTTFLKAAERAALAQAESPVSLYKALLAGHVADHLKAGKLNLAHSLRYRPFDTYLLDAATWERQREELLVQTDLTHLREPGPWLTEL
;
A
#
# COMPACT_ATOMS: atom_id res chain seq x y z
N MET A 1 -3.34 4.93 -27.38
CA MET A 1 -4.61 4.25 -27.03
C MET A 1 -5.28 3.60 -28.24
N ALA A 2 -6.12 2.58 -28.01
CA ALA A 2 -6.94 1.93 -29.05
C ALA A 2 -7.95 2.91 -29.67
N ARG A 3 -8.40 2.63 -30.91
CA ARG A 3 -9.45 3.44 -31.60
C ARG A 3 -10.78 3.47 -30.85
N HIS A 4 -11.07 2.43 -30.05
CA HIS A 4 -12.22 2.38 -29.16
C HIS A 4 -11.83 1.78 -27.81
N LEU A 5 -12.16 2.47 -26.72
CA LEU A 5 -12.03 1.92 -25.37
C LEU A 5 -13.26 1.04 -25.08
N PRO A 6 -13.08 -0.23 -24.66
CA PRO A 6 -14.20 -1.05 -24.21
C PRO A 6 -14.66 -0.56 -22.83
N LEU A 7 -15.64 0.35 -22.79
CA LEU A 7 -16.11 0.97 -21.54
C LEU A 7 -17.13 0.09 -20.80
N LEU A 8 -18.09 -0.47 -21.53
CA LEU A 8 -19.09 -1.38 -20.99
C LEU A 8 -19.07 -2.70 -21.76
N ASP A 9 -19.49 -3.79 -21.13
CA ASP A 9 -19.73 -5.06 -21.82
C ASP A 9 -21.01 -5.00 -22.69
N ALA A 10 -21.28 -6.05 -23.48
CA ALA A 10 -22.44 -6.05 -24.38
C ALA A 10 -23.79 -5.97 -23.64
N THR A 11 -23.88 -6.54 -22.44
CA THR A 11 -25.11 -6.55 -21.62
C THR A 11 -25.37 -5.19 -21.03
N GLN A 12 -24.34 -4.57 -20.44
CA GLN A 12 -24.37 -3.23 -19.87
C GLN A 12 -24.66 -2.17 -20.94
N ARG A 13 -24.06 -2.29 -22.13
CA ARG A 13 -24.38 -1.42 -23.28
C ARG A 13 -25.85 -1.50 -23.64
N ARG A 14 -26.39 -2.72 -23.77
CA ARG A 14 -27.82 -2.92 -24.07
C ARG A 14 -28.70 -2.32 -22.99
N ALA A 15 -28.39 -2.56 -21.72
CA ALA A 15 -29.14 -2.00 -20.60
C ALA A 15 -29.13 -0.46 -20.58
N PHE A 16 -28.01 0.18 -20.96
CA PHE A 16 -27.90 1.63 -21.04
C PHE A 16 -28.71 2.24 -22.20
N ASP A 17 -28.83 1.51 -23.31
CA ASP A 17 -29.41 1.99 -24.56
C ASP A 17 -30.85 1.53 -24.81
N GLN A 18 -31.40 0.68 -23.94
CA GLN A 18 -32.78 0.19 -24.00
C GLN A 18 -33.69 0.90 -22.99
N PRO A 19 -35.00 1.02 -23.28
CA PRO A 19 -35.95 1.49 -22.29
C PRO A 19 -35.95 0.60 -21.03
N PRO A 20 -36.25 1.16 -19.86
CA PRO A 20 -36.35 0.41 -18.62
C PRO A 20 -37.51 -0.58 -18.69
N VAL A 21 -37.30 -1.78 -18.15
CA VAL A 21 -38.37 -2.79 -18.04
C VAL A 21 -39.21 -2.45 -16.81
N PHE A 22 -40.40 -1.87 -17.03
CA PHE A 22 -41.29 -1.51 -15.94
C PHE A 22 -42.14 -2.69 -15.44
N ASN A 23 -42.34 -2.75 -14.12
CA ASN A 23 -43.44 -3.49 -13.52
C ASN A 23 -44.76 -2.70 -13.60
N GLN A 24 -45.89 -3.31 -13.25
CA GLN A 24 -47.20 -2.66 -13.38
C GLN A 24 -47.33 -1.35 -12.56
N PRO A 25 -46.91 -1.29 -11.28
CA PRO A 25 -46.88 -0.02 -10.53
C PRO A 25 -46.02 1.07 -11.20
N GLN A 26 -44.83 0.69 -11.71
CA GLN A 26 -43.95 1.63 -12.42
C GLN A 26 -44.58 2.14 -13.72
N ARG A 27 -45.28 1.29 -14.48
CA ARG A 27 -46.03 1.74 -15.68
C ARG A 27 -47.07 2.78 -15.31
N GLN A 28 -47.81 2.56 -14.23
CA GLN A 28 -48.81 3.53 -13.76
C GLN A 28 -48.16 4.86 -13.33
N LEU A 29 -47.01 4.81 -12.67
CA LEU A 29 -46.28 6.00 -12.23
C LEU A 29 -45.67 6.78 -13.39
N PHE A 30 -44.87 6.13 -14.24
CA PHE A 30 -44.09 6.81 -15.27
C PHE A 30 -44.94 7.23 -16.46
N PHE A 31 -45.95 6.44 -16.86
CA PHE A 31 -46.86 6.81 -17.96
C PHE A 31 -48.05 7.65 -17.49
N ALA A 32 -48.15 8.05 -16.23
CA ALA A 32 -49.04 9.13 -15.82
C ALA A 32 -48.49 10.46 -16.34
N LEU A 33 -49.27 11.19 -17.13
CA LEU A 33 -48.84 12.45 -17.73
C LEU A 33 -49.04 13.62 -16.78
N PRO A 34 -48.09 14.57 -16.71
CA PRO A 34 -48.34 15.87 -16.08
C PRO A 34 -49.35 16.69 -16.91
N ASP A 35 -49.90 17.74 -16.32
CA ASP A 35 -50.97 18.54 -16.93
C ASP A 35 -50.57 19.11 -18.30
N TRP A 36 -49.36 19.66 -18.42
CA TRP A 36 -48.84 20.19 -19.69
C TRP A 36 -48.79 19.12 -20.79
N ALA A 37 -48.43 17.88 -20.43
CA ALA A 37 -48.31 16.80 -21.39
C ALA A 37 -49.70 16.28 -21.79
N THR A 38 -50.66 16.33 -20.88
CA THR A 38 -52.07 15.99 -21.18
C THR A 38 -52.67 17.00 -22.15
N GLN A 39 -52.39 18.30 -21.95
CA GLN A 39 -52.81 19.36 -22.87
C GLN A 39 -52.19 19.19 -24.25
N PHE A 40 -50.88 18.94 -24.33
CA PHE A 40 -50.21 18.70 -25.61
C PHE A 40 -50.69 17.41 -26.30
N LEU A 41 -50.95 16.34 -25.54
CA LEU A 41 -51.49 15.10 -26.12
C LEU A 41 -52.84 15.33 -26.81
N ALA A 42 -53.67 16.25 -26.31
CA ALA A 42 -54.97 16.59 -26.89
C ALA A 42 -54.83 17.29 -28.26
N THR A 43 -53.71 17.97 -28.54
CA THR A 43 -53.47 18.60 -29.85
C THR A 43 -52.99 17.62 -30.91
N LEU A 44 -52.54 16.42 -30.51
CA LEU A 44 -52.06 15.39 -31.44
C LEU A 44 -53.23 14.55 -31.98
N LEU A 45 -53.37 14.49 -33.31
CA LEU A 45 -54.44 13.76 -33.98
C LEU A 45 -54.12 12.28 -34.23
N ALA A 46 -52.90 11.98 -34.68
CA ALA A 46 -52.54 10.63 -35.10
C ALA A 46 -52.19 9.72 -33.91
N SER A 47 -52.75 8.50 -33.88
CA SER A 47 -52.56 7.55 -32.78
C SER A 47 -51.09 7.17 -32.51
N HIS A 48 -50.28 7.03 -33.56
CA HIS A 48 -48.84 6.75 -33.43
C HIS A 48 -48.05 7.93 -32.83
N SER A 49 -48.43 9.16 -33.17
CA SER A 49 -47.82 10.37 -32.59
C SER A 49 -48.22 10.53 -31.13
N ARG A 50 -49.51 10.37 -30.81
CA ARG A 50 -50.03 10.36 -29.44
C ARG A 50 -49.35 9.32 -28.57
N GLY A 51 -49.36 8.05 -29.00
CA GLY A 51 -48.74 6.95 -28.25
C GLY A 51 -47.23 7.12 -28.09
N GLY A 52 -46.55 7.50 -29.18
CA GLY A 52 -45.11 7.76 -29.16
C GLY A 52 -44.74 8.87 -28.19
N PHE A 53 -45.51 9.97 -28.15
CA PHE A 53 -45.33 11.06 -27.19
C PHE A 53 -45.43 10.58 -25.73
N VAL A 54 -46.49 9.82 -25.40
CA VAL A 54 -46.67 9.27 -24.04
C VAL A 54 -45.51 8.38 -23.63
N LEU A 55 -45.08 7.49 -24.53
CA LEU A 55 -43.93 6.62 -24.27
C LEU A 55 -42.65 7.43 -24.04
N GLN A 56 -42.38 8.47 -24.85
CA GLN A 56 -41.22 9.34 -24.64
C GLN A 56 -41.27 10.06 -23.29
N VAL A 57 -42.42 10.62 -22.90
CA VAL A 57 -42.56 11.29 -21.60
C VAL A 57 -42.26 10.31 -20.45
N GLY A 58 -42.83 9.10 -20.51
CA GLY A 58 -42.63 8.09 -19.46
C GLY A 58 -41.20 7.58 -19.38
N TYR A 59 -40.59 7.27 -20.52
CA TYR A 59 -39.20 6.84 -20.56
C TYR A 59 -38.23 7.93 -20.13
N PHE A 60 -38.48 9.18 -20.55
CA PHE A 60 -37.67 10.33 -20.16
C PHE A 60 -37.73 10.57 -18.65
N LYS A 61 -38.91 10.49 -18.01
CA LYS A 61 -39.03 10.59 -16.56
C LYS A 61 -38.20 9.57 -15.80
N ALA A 62 -38.11 8.34 -16.32
CA ALA A 62 -37.39 7.26 -15.66
C ALA A 62 -35.88 7.30 -15.90
N THR A 63 -35.43 7.79 -17.06
CA THR A 63 -34.05 7.62 -17.52
C THR A 63 -33.33 8.90 -17.94
N GLY A 64 -34.05 10.02 -18.09
CA GLY A 64 -33.54 11.26 -18.66
C GLY A 64 -33.25 11.17 -20.17
N ARG A 65 -33.83 10.19 -20.87
CA ARG A 65 -33.47 9.86 -22.25
C ARG A 65 -34.66 9.51 -23.15
N PHE A 66 -34.49 9.76 -24.44
CA PHE A 66 -35.40 9.38 -25.51
C PHE A 66 -34.95 8.13 -26.27
N PHE A 67 -35.93 7.34 -26.73
CA PHE A 67 -35.68 6.07 -27.42
C PHE A 67 -36.33 6.03 -28.80
N PRO A 68 -35.71 5.41 -29.81
CA PRO A 68 -36.36 5.20 -31.10
C PRO A 68 -37.50 4.17 -31.01
N ALA A 69 -38.46 4.24 -31.93
CA ALA A 69 -39.70 3.46 -31.88
C ALA A 69 -39.47 1.94 -31.96
N ASP A 70 -38.43 1.52 -32.66
CA ASP A 70 -37.98 0.12 -32.78
C ASP A 70 -37.54 -0.49 -31.44
N ARG A 71 -37.24 0.34 -30.44
CA ARG A 71 -36.85 -0.10 -29.09
C ARG A 71 -37.99 -0.09 -28.09
N PHE A 72 -39.18 0.36 -28.46
CA PHE A 72 -40.32 0.38 -27.54
C PHE A 72 -40.69 -1.04 -27.12
N LEU A 73 -40.93 -1.24 -25.82
CA LEU A 73 -41.30 -2.55 -25.29
C LEU A 73 -42.77 -2.82 -25.59
N ALA A 74 -43.08 -3.98 -26.16
CA ALA A 74 -44.44 -4.35 -26.55
C ALA A 74 -45.45 -4.25 -25.38
N ALA A 75 -45.03 -4.62 -24.16
CA ALA A 75 -45.85 -4.52 -22.96
C ALA A 75 -46.19 -3.07 -22.59
N ASP A 76 -45.28 -2.13 -22.82
CA ASP A 76 -45.50 -0.71 -22.55
C ASP A 76 -46.36 -0.08 -23.65
N CYS A 77 -46.14 -0.44 -24.91
CA CYS A 77 -46.99 -0.06 -26.03
C CYS A 77 -48.45 -0.48 -25.78
N ALA A 78 -48.68 -1.73 -25.39
CA ALA A 78 -50.01 -2.24 -25.08
C ALA A 78 -50.66 -1.49 -23.91
N TYR A 79 -49.90 -1.23 -22.83
CA TYR A 79 -50.39 -0.47 -21.68
C TYR A 79 -50.80 0.96 -22.06
N VAL A 80 -49.96 1.68 -22.83
CA VAL A 80 -50.24 3.05 -23.28
C VAL A 80 -51.44 3.09 -24.23
N GLN A 81 -51.51 2.14 -25.17
CA GLN A 81 -52.61 2.02 -26.11
C GLN A 81 -53.96 1.84 -25.40
N GLN A 82 -54.00 0.98 -24.37
CA GLN A 82 -55.19 0.77 -23.56
C GLN A 82 -55.52 1.99 -22.69
N ARG A 83 -54.54 2.54 -21.96
CA ARG A 83 -54.73 3.63 -20.99
C ARG A 83 -55.23 4.92 -21.65
N TYR A 84 -54.76 5.22 -22.86
CA TYR A 84 -55.07 6.47 -23.57
C TYR A 84 -56.03 6.27 -24.76
N HIS A 85 -56.68 5.10 -24.85
CA HIS A 85 -57.70 4.78 -25.86
C HIS A 85 -57.26 5.08 -27.30
N LEU A 86 -56.04 4.66 -27.68
CA LEU A 86 -55.41 5.07 -28.94
C LEU A 86 -55.86 4.27 -30.18
N GLY A 87 -56.72 3.26 -30.03
CA GLY A 87 -57.08 2.33 -31.11
C GLY A 87 -55.88 1.48 -31.55
N GLU A 88 -55.88 0.94 -32.77
CA GLU A 88 -54.70 0.26 -33.32
C GLU A 88 -53.61 1.27 -33.70
N VAL A 89 -52.38 1.02 -33.24
CA VAL A 89 -51.25 1.94 -33.43
C VAL A 89 -50.16 1.30 -34.28
N GLU A 90 -49.86 1.91 -35.42
CA GLU A 90 -48.71 1.55 -36.25
C GLU A 90 -47.44 2.27 -35.75
N TRP A 91 -46.76 1.68 -34.77
CA TRP A 91 -45.60 2.28 -34.09
C TRP A 91 -44.44 2.65 -35.02
N ALA A 92 -44.28 1.94 -36.14
CA ALA A 92 -43.26 2.24 -37.16
C ALA A 92 -43.45 3.60 -37.83
N ARG A 93 -44.67 4.19 -37.80
CA ARG A 93 -44.95 5.55 -38.30
C ARG A 93 -44.49 6.64 -37.33
N TYR A 94 -44.09 6.30 -36.11
CA TYR A 94 -43.47 7.25 -35.20
C TYR A 94 -42.02 7.52 -35.62
N ASP A 95 -41.89 8.43 -36.59
CA ASP A 95 -40.65 8.69 -37.29
C ASP A 95 -39.66 9.58 -36.50
N LYS A 96 -38.46 9.76 -37.06
CA LYS A 96 -37.40 10.55 -36.43
C LYS A 96 -37.79 12.03 -36.28
N ALA A 97 -38.52 12.61 -37.24
CA ALA A 97 -38.90 14.01 -37.23
C ALA A 97 -39.92 14.31 -36.13
N THR A 98 -40.97 13.50 -36.02
CA THR A 98 -41.98 13.60 -34.95
C THR A 98 -41.33 13.42 -33.58
N ARG A 99 -40.45 12.42 -33.44
CA ARG A 99 -39.70 12.20 -32.19
C ARG A 99 -38.84 13.39 -31.81
N PHE A 100 -38.17 14.02 -32.79
CA PHE A 100 -37.32 15.18 -32.53
C PHE A 100 -38.14 16.37 -32.02
N HIS A 101 -39.29 16.66 -32.65
CA HIS A 101 -40.18 17.72 -32.20
C HIS A 101 -40.72 17.46 -30.78
N HIS A 102 -41.15 16.22 -30.50
CA HIS A 102 -41.58 15.84 -29.15
C HIS A 102 -40.44 15.96 -28.14
N ARG A 103 -39.22 15.58 -28.49
CA ARG A 103 -38.04 15.71 -27.63
C ARG A 103 -37.82 17.18 -27.23
N GLU A 104 -37.82 18.11 -28.18
CA GLU A 104 -37.62 19.54 -27.89
C GLU A 104 -38.68 20.07 -26.93
N TYR A 105 -39.95 19.73 -27.19
CA TYR A 105 -41.06 20.14 -26.34
C TYR A 105 -40.95 19.55 -24.92
N ILE A 106 -40.64 18.25 -24.80
CA ILE A 106 -40.49 17.57 -23.51
C ILE A 106 -39.33 18.18 -22.71
N LEU A 107 -38.19 18.43 -23.34
CA LEU A 107 -37.02 19.06 -22.70
C LEU A 107 -37.37 20.46 -22.16
N GLN A 108 -38.04 21.28 -22.98
CA GLN A 108 -38.49 22.61 -22.58
C GLN A 108 -39.41 22.57 -21.35
N GLN A 109 -40.38 21.66 -21.32
CA GLN A 109 -41.36 21.58 -20.23
C GLN A 109 -40.75 21.02 -18.93
N PHE A 110 -39.76 20.14 -19.01
CA PHE A 110 -39.02 19.67 -17.84
C PHE A 110 -37.88 20.62 -17.39
N GLY A 111 -37.58 21.67 -18.16
CA GLY A 111 -36.45 22.57 -17.89
C GLY A 111 -35.10 21.86 -17.99
N VAL A 112 -34.99 20.85 -18.86
CA VAL A 112 -33.78 20.04 -19.07
C VAL A 112 -33.08 20.52 -20.34
N LEU A 113 -31.78 20.79 -20.24
CA LEU A 113 -30.98 21.12 -21.42
C LEU A 113 -30.77 19.89 -22.31
N SER A 114 -30.78 20.11 -23.62
CA SER A 114 -30.44 19.05 -24.57
C SER A 114 -28.98 18.66 -24.43
N PHE A 115 -28.65 17.43 -24.81
CA PHE A 115 -27.26 16.97 -24.73
C PHE A 115 -26.33 17.83 -25.60
N GLU A 116 -26.77 18.30 -26.78
CA GLU A 116 -25.97 19.15 -27.66
C GLU A 116 -25.63 20.50 -27.00
N GLN A 117 -26.56 21.05 -26.22
CA GLN A 117 -26.33 22.29 -25.47
C GLN A 117 -25.37 22.06 -24.30
N ALA A 118 -25.49 20.91 -23.62
CA ALA A 118 -24.63 20.55 -22.48
C ALA A 118 -23.27 19.96 -22.90
N GLU A 119 -23.08 19.59 -24.17
CA GLU A 119 -21.94 18.78 -24.63
C GLU A 119 -20.59 19.41 -24.27
N ALA A 120 -20.45 20.73 -24.41
CA ALA A 120 -19.20 21.42 -24.08
C ALA A 120 -18.84 21.30 -22.60
N ALA A 121 -19.82 21.47 -21.69
CA ALA A 121 -19.62 21.32 -20.26
C ALA A 121 -19.32 19.87 -19.88
N VAL A 122 -20.06 18.91 -20.45
CA VAL A 122 -19.80 17.47 -20.27
C VAL A 122 -18.40 17.11 -20.75
N ARG A 123 -17.98 17.59 -21.93
CA ARG A 123 -16.65 17.35 -22.48
C ARG A 123 -15.55 17.88 -21.55
N GLN A 124 -15.70 19.12 -21.07
CA GLN A 124 -14.75 19.71 -20.13
C GLN A 124 -14.63 18.85 -18.86
N GLN A 125 -15.77 18.41 -18.30
CA GLN A 125 -15.77 17.58 -17.10
C GLN A 125 -15.19 16.18 -17.34
N VAL A 126 -15.52 15.55 -18.47
CA VAL A 126 -14.98 14.24 -18.85
C VAL A 126 -13.46 14.31 -19.06
N THR A 127 -12.96 15.38 -19.68
CA THR A 127 -11.51 15.62 -19.81
C THR A 127 -10.86 15.82 -18.44
N HIS A 128 -11.50 16.54 -17.52
CA HIS A 128 -11.02 16.67 -16.14
C HIS A 128 -10.94 15.30 -15.44
N PHE A 129 -11.99 14.49 -15.52
CA PHE A 129 -11.99 13.12 -14.97
C PHE A 129 -10.91 12.24 -15.62
N ALA A 130 -10.71 12.33 -16.94
CA ALA A 130 -9.68 11.57 -17.65
C ALA A 130 -8.25 11.97 -17.25
N ARG A 131 -8.01 13.25 -16.91
CA ARG A 131 -6.72 13.71 -16.36
C ARG A 131 -6.43 13.12 -14.98
N GLN A 132 -7.45 12.99 -14.15
CA GLN A 132 -7.30 12.45 -12.79
C GLN A 132 -7.26 10.92 -12.75
N GLN A 133 -8.12 10.24 -13.53
CA GLN A 133 -8.37 8.81 -13.42
C GLN A 133 -8.18 8.08 -14.76
N MET A 134 -7.30 7.08 -14.78
CA MET A 134 -7.04 6.25 -15.96
C MET A 134 -7.93 5.00 -16.07
N ASN A 135 -9.10 4.99 -15.41
CA ASN A 135 -10.12 3.93 -15.57
C ASN A 135 -11.27 4.47 -16.45
N PRO A 136 -11.30 4.14 -17.75
CA PRO A 136 -12.32 4.67 -18.66
C PRO A 136 -13.74 4.28 -18.28
N VAL A 137 -13.93 3.13 -17.65
CA VAL A 137 -15.25 2.67 -17.17
C VAL A 137 -15.74 3.56 -16.04
N ALA A 138 -14.88 3.88 -15.09
CA ALA A 138 -15.21 4.77 -13.98
C ALA A 138 -15.49 6.19 -14.47
N VAL A 139 -14.71 6.70 -15.43
CA VAL A 139 -14.95 8.01 -16.06
C VAL A 139 -16.29 8.02 -16.79
N PHE A 140 -16.66 6.95 -17.49
CA PHE A 140 -17.96 6.83 -18.15
C PHE A 140 -19.12 6.92 -17.15
N HIS A 141 -19.04 6.18 -16.04
CA HIS A 141 -20.08 6.24 -15.00
C HIS A 141 -20.16 7.61 -14.35
N SER A 142 -19.01 8.18 -13.97
CA SER A 142 -18.94 9.53 -13.38
C SER A 142 -19.51 10.60 -14.31
N ALA A 143 -19.27 10.48 -15.61
CA ALA A 143 -19.84 11.37 -16.62
C ALA A 143 -21.36 11.21 -16.72
N ALA A 144 -21.88 9.99 -16.69
CA ALA A 144 -23.32 9.73 -16.68
C ALA A 144 -23.99 10.30 -15.42
N ASP A 145 -23.36 10.18 -14.26
CA ASP A 145 -23.88 10.71 -13.00
C ASP A 145 -23.80 12.24 -12.95
N TYR A 146 -22.74 12.83 -13.52
CA TYR A 146 -22.61 14.28 -13.69
C TYR A 146 -23.76 14.85 -14.52
N ILE A 147 -24.08 14.22 -15.67
CA ILE A 147 -25.22 14.60 -16.53
C ILE A 147 -26.54 14.54 -15.75
N ARG A 148 -26.77 13.47 -14.99
CA ARG A 148 -28.00 13.29 -14.20
C ARG A 148 -28.14 14.34 -13.10
N THR A 149 -27.06 14.63 -12.38
CA THR A 149 -27.04 15.59 -11.27
C THR A 149 -27.35 17.00 -11.76
N HIS A 150 -26.86 17.36 -12.95
CA HIS A 150 -27.13 18.66 -13.57
C HIS A 150 -28.47 18.73 -14.32
N ARG A 151 -29.27 17.64 -14.28
CA ARG A 151 -30.57 17.52 -14.98
C ARG A 151 -30.45 17.81 -16.48
N TRP A 152 -29.45 17.24 -17.13
CA TRP A 152 -29.31 17.28 -18.59
C TRP A 152 -29.83 16.00 -19.23
N GLU A 153 -30.11 16.06 -20.53
CA GLU A 153 -30.49 14.87 -21.30
C GLU A 153 -29.35 13.85 -21.32
N VAL A 154 -29.68 12.60 -21.00
CA VAL A 154 -28.73 11.49 -21.05
C VAL A 154 -28.57 11.01 -22.50
N PRO A 155 -27.34 11.08 -23.07
CA PRO A 155 -27.09 10.72 -24.46
C PRO A 155 -27.03 9.22 -24.70
N THR A 156 -26.79 8.84 -25.96
CA THR A 156 -26.50 7.44 -26.33
C THR A 156 -25.20 6.91 -25.73
N TYR A 157 -25.11 5.59 -25.50
CA TYR A 157 -23.84 4.96 -25.12
C TYR A 157 -22.74 5.36 -26.11
N ALA A 158 -23.03 5.31 -27.41
CA ALA A 158 -22.07 5.65 -28.45
C ALA A 158 -21.57 7.11 -28.34
N ALA A 159 -22.48 8.06 -28.08
CA ALA A 159 -22.13 9.47 -27.91
C ALA A 159 -21.27 9.72 -26.67
N LEU A 160 -21.69 9.20 -25.51
CA LEU A 160 -20.93 9.37 -24.26
C LEU A 160 -19.60 8.62 -24.30
N ALA A 161 -19.58 7.38 -24.82
CA ALA A 161 -18.36 6.61 -24.98
C ALA A 161 -17.39 7.27 -25.99
N GLY A 162 -17.93 7.93 -27.02
CA GLY A 162 -17.17 8.74 -27.95
C GLY A 162 -16.48 9.91 -27.26
N LEU A 163 -17.21 10.68 -26.44
CA LEU A 163 -16.63 11.76 -25.64
C LEU A 163 -15.54 11.29 -24.68
N VAL A 164 -15.79 10.19 -23.95
CA VAL A 164 -14.79 9.61 -23.04
C VAL A 164 -13.54 9.17 -23.80
N THR A 165 -13.71 8.48 -24.94
CA THR A 165 -12.58 8.02 -25.76
C THR A 165 -11.76 9.20 -26.29
N GLU A 166 -12.42 10.25 -26.75
CA GLU A 166 -11.72 11.44 -27.25
C GLU A 166 -11.00 12.18 -26.12
N ALA A 167 -11.64 12.35 -24.96
CA ALA A 167 -11.02 12.97 -23.79
C ALA A 167 -9.72 12.28 -23.39
N PHE A 168 -9.72 10.94 -23.29
CA PHE A 168 -8.50 10.18 -22.98
C PHE A 168 -7.41 10.34 -24.06
N ARG A 169 -7.80 10.43 -25.34
CA ARG A 169 -6.86 10.67 -26.44
C ARG A 169 -6.24 12.06 -26.33
N THR A 170 -7.05 13.09 -26.09
CA THR A 170 -6.59 14.47 -25.91
C THR A 170 -5.63 14.55 -24.73
N VAL A 171 -5.99 13.97 -23.57
CA VAL A 171 -5.11 13.95 -22.39
C VAL A 171 -3.78 13.24 -22.68
N GLU A 172 -3.80 12.08 -23.35
CA GLU A 172 -2.57 11.38 -23.73
C GLU A 172 -1.70 12.23 -24.68
N GLN A 173 -2.29 12.91 -25.66
CA GLN A 173 -1.58 13.79 -26.59
C GLN A 173 -1.01 15.04 -25.91
N ASP A 174 -1.77 15.67 -25.01
CA ASP A 174 -1.32 16.81 -24.21
C ASP A 174 -0.08 16.41 -23.39
N LEU A 175 -0.14 15.27 -22.68
CA LEU A 175 0.97 14.75 -21.88
C LEU A 175 2.22 14.48 -22.72
N ILE A 176 2.07 13.86 -23.90
CA ILE A 176 3.20 13.59 -24.80
C ILE A 176 3.82 14.90 -25.29
N THR A 177 2.99 15.88 -25.63
CA THR A 177 3.45 17.18 -26.14
C THR A 177 4.21 17.95 -25.07
N GLN A 178 3.67 18.01 -23.84
CA GLN A 178 4.34 18.61 -22.69
C GLN A 178 5.64 17.86 -22.35
N LEU A 179 5.60 16.53 -22.36
CA LEU A 179 6.78 15.70 -22.10
C LEU A 179 7.89 15.99 -23.11
N ALA A 180 7.55 16.15 -24.40
CA ALA A 180 8.54 16.48 -25.43
C ALA A 180 9.25 17.81 -25.16
N HIS A 181 8.55 18.80 -24.57
CA HIS A 181 9.10 20.10 -24.17
C HIS A 181 10.04 20.00 -22.96
N HIS A 182 9.72 19.14 -21.99
CA HIS A 182 10.51 18.98 -20.76
C HIS A 182 11.67 17.98 -20.89
N LEU A 183 11.67 17.11 -21.90
CA LEU A 183 12.72 16.11 -22.10
C LEU A 183 13.96 16.69 -22.78
N THR A 184 15.03 16.88 -22.00
CA THR A 184 16.36 17.21 -22.54
C THR A 184 16.98 16.02 -23.29
N PRO A 185 17.91 16.26 -24.24
CA PRO A 185 18.60 15.18 -24.96
C PRO A 185 19.31 14.19 -24.02
N ALA A 186 19.87 14.69 -22.91
CA ALA A 186 20.53 13.86 -21.91
C ALA A 186 19.56 12.90 -21.21
N VAL A 187 18.36 13.39 -20.82
CA VAL A 187 17.33 12.54 -20.20
C VAL A 187 16.80 11.51 -21.20
N ARG A 188 16.59 11.90 -22.47
CA ARG A 188 16.19 10.96 -23.52
C ARG A 188 17.21 9.84 -23.69
N GLN A 189 18.50 10.15 -23.73
CA GLN A 189 19.57 9.16 -23.83
C GLN A 189 19.54 8.18 -22.65
N GLN A 190 19.30 8.65 -21.43
CA GLN A 190 19.19 7.80 -20.25
C GLN A 190 17.99 6.84 -20.33
N LEU A 191 16.84 7.35 -20.78
CA LEU A 191 15.64 6.52 -20.98
C LEU A 191 15.83 5.54 -22.14
N ASP A 192 16.49 5.94 -23.22
CA ASP A 192 16.81 5.07 -24.36
C ASP A 192 17.80 3.96 -23.96
N ALA A 193 18.71 4.22 -23.02
CA ALA A 193 19.60 3.21 -22.46
C ALA A 193 18.89 2.10 -21.66
N LEU A 194 17.59 2.23 -21.36
CA LEU A 194 16.80 1.13 -20.78
C LEU A 194 16.45 0.06 -21.83
N PHE A 195 16.50 0.43 -23.11
CA PHE A 195 16.27 -0.47 -24.25
C PHE A 195 17.57 -1.09 -24.79
N THR A 196 18.69 -0.93 -24.11
CA THR A 196 19.97 -1.58 -24.47
C THR A 196 20.26 -2.80 -23.61
N THR A 197 21.14 -3.66 -24.11
CA THR A 197 21.71 -4.80 -23.38
C THR A 197 23.08 -4.41 -22.81
N GLU A 198 23.52 -5.06 -21.73
CA GLU A 198 24.85 -4.78 -21.15
C GLU A 198 25.96 -5.18 -22.13
N GLU A 199 26.93 -4.29 -22.36
CA GLU A 199 28.02 -4.50 -23.33
C GLU A 199 29.10 -5.48 -22.83
N GLU A 200 29.32 -5.59 -21.51
CA GLU A 200 30.45 -6.31 -20.88
C GLU A 200 30.32 -7.84 -20.79
N ALA A 201 29.17 -8.43 -21.14
CA ALA A 201 28.99 -9.89 -21.08
C ALA A 201 29.60 -10.61 -22.32
N PRO A 202 29.82 -11.94 -22.32
CA PRO A 202 30.23 -12.69 -23.51
C PRO A 202 29.18 -12.64 -24.65
N ALA A 203 29.60 -12.73 -25.91
CA ALA A 203 28.73 -12.59 -27.09
C ALA A 203 27.66 -13.69 -27.27
N HIS A 204 27.72 -14.77 -26.49
CA HIS A 204 26.95 -16.01 -26.73
C HIS A 204 25.73 -16.19 -25.81
N SER A 205 25.50 -15.28 -24.85
CA SER A 205 24.34 -15.33 -23.95
C SER A 205 23.24 -14.39 -24.45
N HIS A 206 21.98 -14.86 -24.45
CA HIS A 206 20.83 -13.99 -24.60
C HIS A 206 20.85 -12.93 -23.49
N ARG A 207 21.26 -11.70 -23.80
CA ARG A 207 21.34 -10.61 -22.82
C ARG A 207 19.96 -9.99 -22.65
N PRO A 208 19.37 -10.02 -21.45
CA PRO A 208 18.14 -9.29 -21.23
C PRO A 208 18.40 -7.79 -21.36
N TYR A 209 17.43 -7.06 -21.91
CA TYR A 209 17.43 -5.59 -21.86
C TYR A 209 17.46 -5.11 -20.41
N ARG A 210 18.08 -3.96 -20.14
CA ARG A 210 18.07 -3.33 -18.81
C ARG A 210 16.65 -3.17 -18.24
N LEU A 211 15.71 -2.76 -19.08
CA LEU A 211 14.29 -2.68 -18.72
C LEU A 211 13.71 -4.03 -18.27
N THR A 212 14.14 -5.16 -18.86
CA THR A 212 13.66 -6.50 -18.46
C THR A 212 14.19 -6.89 -17.09
N THR A 213 15.44 -6.56 -16.77
CA THR A 213 16.03 -6.84 -15.45
C THR A 213 15.31 -6.06 -14.37
N LEU A 214 15.10 -4.75 -14.59
CA LEU A 214 14.45 -3.86 -13.62
C LEU A 214 12.97 -4.19 -13.36
N LYS A 215 12.28 -4.88 -14.27
CA LYS A 215 10.90 -5.36 -14.05
C LYS A 215 10.81 -6.48 -13.00
N ARG A 216 11.90 -7.20 -12.72
CA ARG A 216 11.87 -8.45 -11.95
C ARG A 216 12.51 -8.26 -10.57
N SER A 217 11.76 -7.64 -9.67
CA SER A 217 12.16 -7.59 -8.26
C SER A 217 12.12 -8.98 -7.62
N LEU A 218 13.10 -9.29 -6.78
CA LEU A 218 13.21 -10.60 -6.14
C LEU A 218 12.60 -10.56 -4.72
N GLU A 219 11.43 -11.18 -4.54
CA GLU A 219 10.70 -11.21 -3.26
C GLU A 219 11.17 -12.32 -2.31
N VAL A 220 12.49 -12.58 -2.26
CA VAL A 220 13.06 -13.66 -1.43
C VAL A 220 14.09 -13.12 -0.43
N MET A 221 14.06 -13.64 0.79
CA MET A 221 14.93 -13.20 1.92
C MET A 221 16.40 -13.71 1.82
N ARG A 222 16.86 -14.07 0.63
CA ARG A 222 18.24 -14.54 0.40
C ARG A 222 19.19 -13.33 0.26
N PRO A 223 20.36 -13.29 0.93
CA PRO A 223 21.25 -12.12 0.88
C PRO A 223 21.63 -11.67 -0.54
N MET A 224 21.87 -12.59 -1.47
CA MET A 224 22.17 -12.26 -2.86
C MET A 224 20.99 -11.58 -3.59
N ALA A 225 19.76 -12.02 -3.31
CA ALA A 225 18.57 -11.42 -3.91
C ALA A 225 18.31 -10.01 -3.35
N ILE A 226 18.52 -9.82 -2.05
CA ILE A 226 18.45 -8.51 -1.41
C ILE A 226 19.47 -7.56 -2.03
N ARG A 227 20.72 -8.02 -2.20
CA ARG A 227 21.79 -7.25 -2.84
C ARG A 227 21.47 -6.85 -4.27
N ALA A 228 20.90 -7.77 -5.07
CA ALA A 228 20.42 -7.45 -6.42
C ALA A 228 19.34 -6.37 -6.41
N ASN A 229 18.33 -6.49 -5.53
CA ASN A 229 17.29 -5.46 -5.40
C ASN A 229 17.86 -4.09 -4.95
N VAL A 230 18.89 -4.07 -4.09
CA VAL A 230 19.55 -2.83 -3.69
C VAL A 230 20.32 -2.20 -4.85
N GLN A 231 20.95 -3.01 -5.71
CA GLN A 231 21.60 -2.52 -6.93
C GLN A 231 20.58 -1.94 -7.91
N ASP A 232 19.47 -2.64 -8.15
CA ASP A 232 18.37 -2.15 -8.99
C ASP A 232 17.78 -0.85 -8.41
N TYR A 233 17.59 -0.78 -7.10
CA TYR A 233 17.13 0.43 -6.41
C TYR A 233 18.08 1.62 -6.65
N ALA A 234 19.40 1.41 -6.59
CA ALA A 234 20.38 2.46 -6.85
C ALA A 234 20.35 2.95 -8.31
N VAL A 235 20.15 2.04 -9.28
CA VAL A 235 19.97 2.40 -10.70
C VAL A 235 18.69 3.20 -10.88
N LEU A 236 17.58 2.73 -10.32
CA LEU A 236 16.27 3.40 -10.37
C LEU A 236 16.31 4.77 -9.69
N GLN A 237 17.00 4.91 -8.56
CA GLN A 237 17.15 6.19 -7.86
C GLN A 237 17.86 7.23 -8.73
N LYS A 238 18.94 6.85 -9.42
CA LYS A 238 19.67 7.74 -10.34
C LYS A 238 18.80 8.21 -11.50
N LEU A 239 18.04 7.29 -12.10
CA LEU A 239 17.09 7.62 -13.18
C LEU A 239 15.96 8.51 -12.66
N PHE A 240 15.37 8.14 -11.52
CA PHE A 240 14.30 8.88 -10.86
C PHE A 240 14.71 10.34 -10.61
N THR A 241 15.91 10.57 -10.07
CA THR A 241 16.41 11.91 -9.74
C THR A 241 16.45 12.82 -10.98
N GLN A 242 16.75 12.26 -12.15
CA GLN A 242 16.83 13.01 -13.40
C GLN A 242 15.45 13.26 -14.04
N VAL A 243 14.50 12.34 -13.88
CA VAL A 243 13.14 12.50 -14.41
C VAL A 243 12.20 13.19 -13.43
N TYR A 244 12.60 13.37 -12.16
CA TYR A 244 11.70 13.86 -11.11
C TYR A 244 11.15 15.25 -11.40
N SER A 245 11.97 16.18 -11.89
CA SER A 245 11.52 17.52 -12.28
C SER A 245 10.52 17.48 -13.44
N VAL A 246 10.70 16.55 -14.38
CA VAL A 246 9.77 16.32 -15.50
C VAL A 246 8.44 15.75 -15.00
N VAL A 247 8.49 14.82 -14.04
CA VAL A 247 7.30 14.25 -13.39
C VAL A 247 6.52 15.34 -12.66
N GLN A 248 7.20 16.22 -11.94
CA GLN A 248 6.59 17.36 -11.24
C GLN A 248 5.96 18.36 -12.22
N ALA A 249 6.64 18.66 -13.33
CA ALA A 249 6.12 19.59 -14.34
C ALA A 249 4.89 19.05 -15.08
N LEU A 250 4.81 17.74 -15.28
CA LEU A 250 3.67 17.07 -15.93
C LEU A 250 2.46 16.86 -15.02
N ASP A 251 2.62 17.08 -13.70
CA ASP A 251 1.59 16.84 -12.68
C ASP A 251 0.87 15.48 -12.85
N LEU A 252 1.67 14.43 -13.07
CA LEU A 252 1.13 13.10 -13.35
C LEU A 252 0.40 12.54 -12.12
N SER A 253 -0.87 12.21 -12.29
CA SER A 253 -1.62 11.52 -11.24
C SER A 253 -1.00 10.15 -10.94
N LYS A 254 -1.11 9.69 -9.70
CA LYS A 254 -0.64 8.36 -9.26
C LYS A 254 -1.21 7.24 -10.14
N GLU A 255 -2.42 7.45 -10.64
CA GLU A 255 -3.18 6.47 -11.41
C GLU A 255 -2.68 6.40 -12.86
N VAL A 256 -2.28 7.54 -13.43
CA VAL A 256 -1.59 7.62 -14.72
C VAL A 256 -0.25 6.89 -14.65
N VAL A 257 0.55 7.18 -13.61
CA VAL A 257 1.86 6.55 -13.39
C VAL A 257 1.71 5.03 -13.28
N ARG A 258 0.78 4.57 -12.43
CA ARG A 258 0.50 3.14 -12.23
C ARG A 258 0.02 2.45 -13.50
N TYR A 259 -0.85 3.09 -14.28
CA TYR A 259 -1.37 2.52 -15.52
C TYR A 259 -0.25 2.23 -16.53
N TYR A 260 0.58 3.24 -16.82
CA TYR A 260 1.65 3.09 -17.80
C TYR A 260 2.76 2.17 -17.28
N ALA A 261 3.10 2.23 -15.99
CA ALA A 261 4.07 1.30 -15.38
C ALA A 261 3.63 -0.16 -15.53
N ARG A 262 2.38 -0.48 -15.18
CA ARG A 262 1.81 -1.83 -15.32
C ARG A 262 1.73 -2.29 -16.77
N TYR A 263 1.49 -1.38 -17.71
CA TYR A 263 1.58 -1.70 -19.13
C TYR A 263 3.01 -2.13 -19.49
N VAL A 264 4.01 -1.36 -19.08
CA VAL A 264 5.42 -1.68 -19.34
C VAL A 264 5.81 -3.01 -18.71
N GLU A 265 5.41 -3.30 -17.47
CA GLU A 265 5.67 -4.59 -16.80
C GLU A 265 5.19 -5.79 -17.61
N ARG A 266 3.97 -5.72 -18.17
CA ARG A 266 3.32 -6.83 -18.89
C ARG A 266 3.77 -6.98 -20.35
N THR A 267 4.18 -5.89 -20.98
CA THR A 267 4.48 -5.82 -22.41
C THR A 267 5.95 -6.16 -22.69
N GLN A 268 6.26 -6.75 -23.85
CA GLN A 268 7.64 -7.00 -24.27
C GLN A 268 8.40 -5.69 -24.54
N VAL A 269 9.71 -5.67 -24.28
CA VAL A 269 10.53 -4.44 -24.42
C VAL A 269 10.45 -3.84 -25.83
N PHE A 270 10.53 -4.68 -26.86
CA PHE A 270 10.42 -4.25 -28.26
C PHE A 270 9.07 -3.58 -28.58
N GLN A 271 7.96 -4.11 -28.03
CA GLN A 271 6.63 -3.53 -28.23
C GLN A 271 6.51 -2.15 -27.58
N VAL A 272 7.18 -1.90 -26.45
CA VAL A 272 7.28 -0.57 -25.83
C VAL A 272 8.16 0.35 -26.66
N GLN A 273 9.31 -0.15 -27.14
CA GLN A 273 10.26 0.64 -27.94
C GLN A 273 9.66 1.14 -29.27
N GLN A 274 8.77 0.34 -29.88
CA GLN A 274 8.05 0.71 -31.10
C GLN A 274 7.02 1.84 -30.91
N GLN A 275 6.67 2.20 -29.67
CA GLN A 275 5.68 3.24 -29.38
C GLN A 275 6.27 4.64 -29.52
N ALA A 276 6.57 5.10 -30.74
CA ALA A 276 6.99 6.47 -31.12
C ALA A 276 7.39 7.41 -29.95
N ASP A 277 6.65 8.49 -29.70
CA ASP A 277 6.90 9.42 -28.59
C ASP A 277 6.35 8.91 -27.24
N LYS A 278 5.40 7.96 -27.28
CA LYS A 278 4.74 7.42 -26.08
C LYS A 278 5.68 6.60 -25.22
N LYS A 279 6.72 5.99 -25.82
CA LYS A 279 7.71 5.17 -25.10
C LYS A 279 8.31 5.92 -23.92
N TYR A 280 8.56 7.23 -24.08
CA TYR A 280 9.18 8.02 -23.01
C TYR A 280 8.22 8.23 -21.84
N LEU A 281 6.95 8.53 -22.10
CA LEU A 281 5.91 8.62 -21.06
C LEU A 281 5.78 7.29 -20.31
N MET A 282 5.74 6.19 -21.07
CA MET A 282 5.59 4.84 -20.52
C MET A 282 6.75 4.44 -19.62
N VAL A 283 7.97 4.64 -20.08
CA VAL A 283 9.19 4.27 -19.34
C VAL A 283 9.44 5.21 -18.17
N LEU A 284 9.15 6.51 -18.30
CA LEU A 284 9.22 7.46 -17.19
C LEU A 284 8.26 7.05 -16.06
N CYS A 285 7.00 6.75 -16.39
CA CYS A 285 6.03 6.23 -15.42
C CYS A 285 6.51 4.91 -14.79
N PHE A 286 7.08 4.00 -15.58
CA PHE A 286 7.68 2.77 -15.07
C PHE A 286 8.82 3.05 -14.08
N VAL A 287 9.77 3.94 -14.39
CA VAL A 287 10.90 4.27 -13.50
C VAL A 287 10.40 4.80 -12.16
N VAL A 288 9.44 5.74 -12.18
CA VAL A 288 8.85 6.31 -10.95
C VAL A 288 8.18 5.22 -10.12
N TYR A 289 7.29 4.44 -10.74
CA TYR A 289 6.55 3.40 -10.04
C TYR A 289 7.47 2.30 -9.49
N GLN A 290 8.42 1.83 -10.31
CA GLN A 290 9.35 0.77 -9.95
C GLN A 290 10.32 1.22 -8.86
N TYR A 291 10.78 2.48 -8.88
CA TYR A 291 11.59 3.04 -7.78
C TYR A 291 10.84 2.97 -6.44
N TYR A 292 9.55 3.35 -6.42
CA TYR A 292 8.74 3.31 -5.21
C TYR A 292 8.47 1.87 -4.77
N GLN A 293 8.13 0.98 -5.70
CA GLN A 293 7.86 -0.43 -5.41
C GLN A 293 9.08 -1.17 -4.86
N VAL A 294 10.27 -0.98 -5.46
CA VAL A 294 11.50 -1.60 -4.94
C VAL A 294 11.88 -1.01 -3.59
N GLY A 295 11.68 0.30 -3.38
CA GLY A 295 11.85 0.92 -2.06
C GLY A 295 10.96 0.28 -0.99
N ASP A 296 9.69 0.04 -1.31
CA ASP A 296 8.74 -0.63 -0.42
C ASP A 296 9.14 -2.08 -0.14
N LEU A 297 9.57 -2.82 -1.17
CA LEU A 297 10.05 -4.20 -1.02
C LEU A 297 11.28 -4.27 -0.10
N LEU A 298 12.24 -3.36 -0.25
CA LEU A 298 13.42 -3.30 0.62
C LEU A 298 13.04 -2.93 2.06
N THR A 299 12.03 -2.05 2.22
CA THR A 299 11.49 -1.69 3.53
C THR A 299 10.82 -2.90 4.20
N GLU A 300 10.00 -3.66 3.47
CA GLU A 300 9.36 -4.88 3.95
C GLU A 300 10.38 -5.96 4.31
N THR A 301 11.39 -6.14 3.45
CA THR A 301 12.54 -7.02 3.71
C THR A 301 13.24 -6.62 5.02
N LEU A 302 13.40 -5.32 5.26
CA LEU A 302 14.00 -4.82 6.50
C LEU A 302 13.16 -5.19 7.72
N LEU A 303 11.85 -4.88 7.68
CA LEU A 303 10.93 -5.18 8.77
C LEU A 303 10.89 -6.68 9.08
N GLN A 304 10.84 -7.52 8.06
CA GLN A 304 10.79 -8.98 8.21
C GLN A 304 12.11 -9.54 8.78
N ALA A 305 13.26 -9.03 8.34
CA ALA A 305 14.56 -9.47 8.87
C ALA A 305 14.74 -9.07 10.34
N VAL A 306 14.35 -7.86 10.73
CA VAL A 306 14.37 -7.42 12.14
C VAL A 306 13.43 -8.27 12.98
N GLN A 307 12.21 -8.55 12.51
CA GLN A 307 11.26 -9.39 13.24
C GLN A 307 11.79 -10.81 13.42
N THR A 308 12.34 -11.39 12.37
CA THR A 308 12.95 -12.73 12.42
C THR A 308 14.08 -12.76 13.45
N HIS A 309 14.95 -11.75 13.45
CA HIS A 309 16.03 -11.63 14.42
C HIS A 309 15.52 -11.51 15.86
N ARG A 310 14.52 -10.66 16.11
CA ARG A 310 13.91 -10.48 17.44
C ARG A 310 13.29 -11.77 17.97
N ASN A 311 12.47 -12.44 17.16
CA ASN A 311 11.84 -13.71 17.53
C ASN A 311 12.89 -14.75 17.88
N ALA A 312 13.95 -14.81 17.08
CA ALA A 312 15.00 -15.78 17.26
C ALA A 312 15.84 -15.46 18.53
N ALA A 313 16.15 -14.19 18.79
CA ALA A 313 16.85 -13.76 20.02
C ALA A 313 16.01 -14.01 21.28
N GLN A 314 14.70 -13.74 21.23
CA GLN A 314 13.77 -14.02 22.33
C GLN A 314 13.71 -15.51 22.64
N ARG A 315 13.59 -16.36 21.61
CA ARG A 315 13.59 -17.82 21.78
C ARG A 315 14.87 -18.31 22.44
N GLU A 316 16.02 -17.86 21.96
CA GLU A 316 17.31 -18.26 22.55
C GLU A 316 17.47 -17.72 23.97
N THR A 317 16.94 -16.53 24.28
CA THR A 317 16.94 -15.98 25.64
C THR A 317 16.15 -16.87 26.58
N GLN A 318 14.95 -17.29 26.17
CA GLN A 318 14.11 -18.23 26.92
C GLN A 318 14.83 -19.57 27.13
N GLU A 319 15.47 -20.11 26.09
CA GLU A 319 16.25 -21.35 26.18
C GLU A 319 17.46 -21.23 27.13
N ARG A 320 18.22 -20.13 27.08
CA ARG A 320 19.37 -19.90 27.99
C ARG A 320 18.92 -19.73 29.44
N VAL A 321 17.87 -18.93 29.69
CA VAL A 321 17.31 -18.74 31.03
C VAL A 321 16.77 -20.06 31.60
N TYR A 322 16.06 -20.84 30.78
CA TYR A 322 15.54 -22.14 31.19
C TYR A 322 16.66 -23.13 31.54
N ARG A 323 17.70 -23.23 30.72
CA ARG A 323 18.88 -24.07 31.02
C ARG A 323 19.57 -23.63 32.31
N GLN A 324 19.79 -22.32 32.47
CA GLN A 324 20.39 -21.78 33.70
C GLN A 324 19.55 -22.12 34.95
N GLN A 325 18.21 -22.07 34.86
CA GLN A 325 17.33 -22.48 35.94
C GLN A 325 17.44 -23.98 36.25
N GLN A 326 17.50 -24.84 35.22
CA GLN A 326 17.70 -26.28 35.39
C GLN A 326 19.05 -26.60 36.03
N ASP A 327 20.13 -25.95 35.56
CA ASP A 327 21.48 -26.13 36.09
C ASP A 327 21.55 -25.67 37.56
N THR A 328 20.97 -24.51 37.86
CA THR A 328 20.89 -23.98 39.24
C THR A 328 20.10 -24.93 40.14
N ALA A 329 18.97 -25.45 39.68
CA ALA A 329 18.17 -26.42 40.43
C ALA A 329 18.91 -27.75 40.64
N GLY A 330 19.67 -28.22 39.63
CA GLY A 330 20.53 -29.39 39.73
C GLY A 330 21.67 -29.20 40.74
N GLN A 331 22.35 -28.06 40.69
CA GLN A 331 23.41 -27.70 41.63
C GLN A 331 22.86 -27.55 43.06
N LEU A 332 21.67 -26.95 43.23
CA LEU A 332 21.00 -26.87 44.53
C LEU A 332 20.66 -28.26 45.08
N ARG A 333 20.14 -29.15 44.23
CA ARG A 333 19.85 -30.53 44.63
C ARG A 333 21.13 -31.26 45.04
N GLN A 334 22.21 -31.11 44.28
CA GLN A 334 23.52 -31.67 44.61
C GLN A 334 24.04 -31.15 45.96
N VAL A 335 23.90 -29.85 46.23
CA VAL A 335 24.27 -29.26 47.53
C VAL A 335 23.43 -29.86 48.67
N LEU A 336 22.11 -29.95 48.49
CA LEU A 336 21.21 -30.51 49.50
C LEU A 336 21.49 -31.99 49.78
N GLU A 337 21.63 -32.83 48.75
CA GLU A 337 21.98 -34.24 48.88
C GLU A 337 23.35 -34.41 49.57
N GLY A 338 24.32 -33.58 49.18
CA GLY A 338 25.63 -33.55 49.80
C GLY A 338 25.62 -33.20 51.28
N VAL A 339 24.81 -32.21 51.69
CA VAL A 339 24.62 -31.83 53.09
C VAL A 339 23.96 -32.95 53.89
N VAL A 340 22.92 -33.60 53.34
CA VAL A 340 22.25 -34.72 54.00
C VAL A 340 23.19 -35.91 54.18
N SER A 341 23.94 -36.27 53.13
CA SER A 341 24.92 -37.37 53.17
C SER A 341 26.04 -37.11 54.18
N HIS A 342 26.58 -35.89 54.20
CA HIS A 342 27.62 -35.52 55.17
C HIS A 342 27.06 -35.48 56.61
N GLY A 343 25.83 -35.00 56.80
CA GLY A 343 25.15 -35.06 58.10
C GLY A 343 25.00 -36.49 58.64
N ALA A 344 24.67 -37.45 57.78
CA ALA A 344 24.62 -38.86 58.16
C ALA A 344 26.01 -39.42 58.55
N ALA A 345 27.06 -39.04 57.81
CA ALA A 345 28.45 -39.41 58.16
C ALA A 345 28.90 -38.76 59.48
N LEU A 346 28.47 -37.53 59.77
CA LEU A 346 28.76 -36.85 61.04
C LEU A 346 28.07 -37.55 62.21
N ALA A 347 26.81 -37.95 62.07
CA ALA A 347 26.08 -38.68 63.10
C ALA A 347 26.74 -40.03 63.45
N GLN A 348 27.30 -40.73 62.46
CA GLN A 348 28.08 -41.95 62.69
C GLN A 348 29.37 -41.67 63.48
N LEU A 349 30.05 -40.56 63.19
CA LEU A 349 31.23 -40.13 63.94
C LEU A 349 30.87 -39.74 65.38
N GLU A 350 29.78 -39.00 65.60
CA GLU A 350 29.30 -38.62 66.93
C GLU A 350 29.01 -39.85 67.79
N ALA A 351 28.36 -40.88 67.23
CA ALA A 351 28.09 -42.13 67.92
C ALA A 351 29.37 -42.84 68.40
N VAL A 352 30.47 -42.72 67.65
CA VAL A 352 31.78 -43.28 68.03
C VAL A 352 32.50 -42.39 69.04
N ALA A 353 32.52 -41.07 68.82
CA ALA A 353 33.21 -40.11 69.68
C ALA A 353 32.65 -40.11 71.11
N PHE A 354 31.33 -40.19 71.26
CA PHE A 354 30.64 -40.20 72.56
C PHE A 354 30.41 -41.60 73.15
N SER A 355 30.90 -42.66 72.50
CA SER A 355 30.78 -44.02 73.05
C SER A 355 31.68 -44.19 74.28
N PHE A 356 31.10 -44.66 75.39
CA PHE A 356 31.84 -45.06 76.59
C PHE A 356 32.46 -46.46 76.47
N ALA A 357 32.10 -47.22 75.43
CA ALA A 357 32.57 -48.58 75.18
C ALA A 357 33.84 -48.66 74.32
N ARG A 358 34.39 -47.51 73.89
CA ARG A 358 35.58 -47.43 73.04
C ARG A 358 36.72 -46.66 73.70
N THR A 359 37.94 -47.10 73.47
CA THR A 359 39.14 -46.44 73.99
C THR A 359 39.42 -45.13 73.24
N ASN A 360 40.28 -44.28 73.81
CA ASN A 360 40.67 -43.04 73.15
C ASN A 360 41.44 -43.31 71.84
N GLU A 361 42.23 -44.37 71.76
CA GLU A 361 42.93 -44.77 70.53
C GLU A 361 41.96 -45.19 69.42
N GLU A 362 40.93 -45.99 69.74
CA GLU A 362 39.90 -46.40 68.79
C GLU A 362 39.07 -45.22 68.26
N LYS A 363 38.84 -44.19 69.10
CA LYS A 363 38.16 -42.96 68.69
C LYS A 363 39.00 -42.13 67.74
N VAL A 364 40.31 -42.02 67.99
CA VAL A 364 41.24 -41.29 67.12
C VAL A 364 41.38 -42.01 65.78
N GLU A 365 41.47 -43.34 65.78
CA GLU A 365 41.51 -44.14 64.55
C GLU A 365 40.21 -44.00 63.72
N ALA A 366 39.05 -44.00 64.38
CA ALA A 366 37.77 -43.74 63.73
C ALA A 366 37.66 -42.33 63.16
N LEU A 367 38.22 -41.32 63.82
CA LEU A 367 38.29 -39.95 63.31
C LEU A 367 39.19 -39.85 62.06
N LEU A 368 40.36 -40.47 62.11
CA LEU A 368 41.31 -40.46 61.00
C LEU A 368 40.75 -41.20 59.77
N SER A 369 40.08 -42.33 59.96
CA SER A 369 39.39 -43.05 58.88
C SER A 369 38.17 -42.30 58.35
N TRP A 370 37.41 -41.61 59.23
CA TRP A 370 36.31 -40.74 58.81
C TRP A 370 36.79 -39.57 57.93
N LEU A 371 37.89 -38.91 58.30
CA LEU A 371 38.50 -37.83 57.49
C LEU A 371 38.91 -38.30 56.08
N GLN A 372 39.21 -39.59 55.92
CA GLN A 372 39.56 -40.22 54.64
C GLN A 372 38.34 -40.78 53.88
N THR A 373 37.13 -40.68 54.44
CA THR A 373 35.93 -41.21 53.81
C THR A 373 35.55 -40.36 52.59
N PRO A 374 35.09 -40.97 51.47
CA PRO A 374 34.70 -40.26 50.26
C PRO A 374 33.68 -39.12 50.49
N ASN A 375 32.79 -39.27 51.47
CA ASN A 375 31.77 -38.27 51.82
C ASN A 375 32.36 -36.98 52.41
N VAL A 376 33.48 -37.06 53.15
CA VAL A 376 34.13 -35.88 53.75
C VAL A 376 34.93 -35.13 52.68
N VAL A 377 35.62 -35.87 51.80
CA VAL A 377 36.32 -35.28 50.65
C VAL A 377 35.34 -34.60 49.69
N ALA A 378 34.21 -35.25 49.37
CA ALA A 378 33.16 -34.67 48.53
C ALA A 378 32.53 -33.41 49.14
N PHE A 379 32.42 -33.33 50.48
CA PHE A 379 31.87 -32.17 51.17
C PHE A 379 32.72 -30.89 50.99
N THR A 380 34.04 -31.02 50.88
CA THR A 380 34.91 -29.86 50.58
C THR A 380 34.63 -29.25 49.20
N GLN A 381 34.29 -30.09 48.21
CA GLN A 381 33.93 -29.65 46.86
C GLN A 381 32.53 -29.01 46.82
N LEU A 382 31.60 -29.50 47.65
CA LEU A 382 30.25 -28.93 47.81
C LEU A 382 30.27 -27.48 48.33
N GLY A 383 31.23 -27.14 49.18
CA GLY A 383 31.45 -25.77 49.64
C GLY A 383 31.75 -24.79 48.49
N GLN A 384 32.48 -25.24 47.45
CA GLN A 384 32.77 -24.43 46.27
C GLN A 384 31.51 -24.22 45.42
N THR A 385 30.74 -25.27 45.18
CA THR A 385 29.45 -25.20 44.46
C THR A 385 28.47 -24.26 45.16
N ALA A 386 28.36 -24.33 46.50
CA ALA A 386 27.52 -23.44 47.28
C ALA A 386 27.99 -21.97 47.21
N GLN A 387 29.30 -21.71 47.22
CA GLN A 387 29.84 -20.37 47.02
C GLN A 387 29.59 -19.84 45.60
N GLN A 388 29.69 -20.69 44.58
CA GLN A 388 29.38 -20.32 43.20
C GLN A 388 27.90 -19.98 43.03
N LEU A 389 26.98 -20.77 43.59
CA LEU A 389 25.54 -20.47 43.61
C LEU A 389 25.24 -19.14 44.30
N ARG A 390 25.90 -18.88 45.44
CA ARG A 390 25.75 -17.62 46.18
C ARG A 390 26.24 -16.39 45.40
N LYS A 391 27.32 -16.54 44.62
CA LYS A 391 27.85 -15.48 43.74
C LYS A 391 27.03 -15.33 42.44
N GLY A 392 26.49 -16.43 41.91
CA GLY A 392 25.74 -16.49 40.66
C GLY A 392 24.33 -15.90 40.72
N GLY A 393 23.77 -15.66 41.92
CA GLY A 393 22.49 -14.99 42.12
C GLY A 393 22.48 -13.49 41.73
N GLY A 394 23.64 -12.90 41.47
CA GLY A 394 23.79 -11.52 40.99
C GLY A 394 23.83 -11.41 39.45
N GLY A 395 22.90 -12.06 38.76
CA GLY A 395 22.80 -11.98 37.30
C GLY A 395 22.78 -10.52 36.83
N SER A 396 23.48 -10.23 35.73
CA SER A 396 23.46 -8.92 35.07
C SER A 396 22.01 -8.41 34.98
N SER A 397 21.78 -7.17 35.44
CA SER A 397 20.45 -6.54 35.49
C SER A 397 19.70 -6.55 34.15
N THR A 398 20.40 -6.80 33.05
CA THR A 398 19.89 -6.83 31.67
C THR A 398 19.67 -8.24 31.09
N GLY A 399 20.00 -9.31 31.82
CA GLY A 399 19.89 -10.69 31.34
C GLY A 399 20.75 -11.01 30.10
N PRO A 400 20.70 -12.24 29.55
CA PRO A 400 21.49 -12.63 28.38
C PRO A 400 20.97 -12.03 27.06
N TYR A 401 19.88 -11.26 27.08
CA TYR A 401 19.16 -10.83 25.88
C TYR A 401 20.01 -9.98 24.92
N TYR A 402 20.67 -8.92 25.42
CA TYR A 402 21.46 -8.04 24.56
C TYR A 402 22.76 -8.72 24.06
N GLN A 403 23.32 -9.64 24.85
CA GLN A 403 24.42 -10.49 24.40
C GLN A 403 23.99 -11.38 23.23
N ILE A 404 22.81 -12.01 23.31
CA ILE A 404 22.26 -12.82 22.20
C ILE A 404 21.98 -11.94 20.96
N ILE A 405 21.46 -10.72 21.14
CA ILE A 405 21.29 -9.76 20.03
C ILE A 405 22.63 -9.48 19.35
N GLU A 406 23.68 -9.26 20.14
CA GLU A 406 25.02 -8.97 19.65
C GLU A 406 25.59 -10.16 18.87
N GLU A 407 25.55 -11.36 19.44
CA GLU A 407 26.03 -12.59 18.81
C GLU A 407 25.34 -12.86 17.46
N ARG A 408 24.03 -12.56 17.37
CA ARG A 408 23.22 -12.77 16.16
C ARG A 408 23.24 -11.61 15.17
N SER A 409 23.85 -10.49 15.54
CA SER A 409 23.87 -9.26 14.75
C SER A 409 24.47 -9.47 13.35
N ARG A 410 25.45 -10.36 13.17
CA ARG A 410 26.11 -10.60 11.87
C ARG A 410 25.12 -11.07 10.80
N THR A 411 24.20 -11.98 11.15
CA THR A 411 23.19 -12.48 10.23
C THR A 411 22.20 -11.39 9.82
N LEU A 412 21.84 -10.53 10.77
CA LEU A 412 20.99 -9.36 10.53
C LEU A 412 21.68 -8.33 9.63
N GLN A 413 22.94 -7.99 9.93
CA GLN A 413 23.72 -7.01 9.19
C GLN A 413 23.95 -7.42 7.73
N ARG A 414 24.14 -8.72 7.44
CA ARG A 414 24.26 -9.22 6.05
C ARG A 414 23.02 -8.97 5.20
N ARG A 415 21.84 -8.83 5.82
CA ARG A 415 20.57 -8.57 5.12
C ARG A 415 20.22 -7.09 5.09
N LEU A 416 20.53 -6.35 6.16
CA LEU A 416 20.09 -4.97 6.34
C LEU A 416 21.13 -3.91 6.01
N GLY A 417 22.42 -4.28 6.05
CA GLY A 417 23.51 -3.31 5.97
C GLY A 417 23.51 -2.51 4.68
N GLU A 418 23.19 -3.14 3.54
CA GLU A 418 23.04 -2.43 2.26
C GLU A 418 21.73 -1.63 2.20
N ILE A 419 20.62 -2.17 2.71
CA ILE A 419 19.32 -1.49 2.74
C ILE A 419 19.40 -0.16 3.51
N LEU A 420 19.94 -0.20 4.73
CA LEU A 420 20.08 0.99 5.60
C LEU A 420 21.02 2.05 5.03
N ARG A 421 21.91 1.68 4.10
CA ARG A 421 22.80 2.63 3.42
C ARG A 421 22.13 3.27 2.21
N SER A 422 21.43 2.46 1.42
CA SER A 422 20.83 2.88 0.16
C SER A 422 19.48 3.58 0.33
N VAL A 423 18.58 3.05 1.18
CA VAL A 423 17.22 3.59 1.33
C VAL A 423 17.22 4.78 2.28
N ALA A 424 16.70 5.91 1.81
CA ALA A 424 16.64 7.16 2.54
C ALA A 424 15.35 7.25 3.38
N TYR A 425 15.36 6.66 4.58
CA TYR A 425 14.25 6.86 5.52
C TYR A 425 14.39 8.24 6.20
N GLU A 426 13.28 8.96 6.25
CA GLU A 426 13.18 10.33 6.76
C GLU A 426 12.18 10.38 7.92
N GLY A 427 12.39 11.30 8.84
CA GLY A 427 11.48 11.57 9.95
C GLY A 427 11.50 13.04 10.31
N ALA A 428 10.84 13.41 11.41
CA ALA A 428 10.90 14.78 11.91
C ALA A 428 12.35 15.26 12.10
N ALA A 429 12.62 16.53 11.84
CA ALA A 429 13.99 17.08 11.82
C ALA A 429 14.71 16.98 13.18
N ASP A 430 13.94 17.00 14.27
CA ASP A 430 14.38 16.84 15.65
C ASP A 430 14.52 15.38 16.10
N SER A 431 14.11 14.41 15.26
CA SER A 431 14.18 12.99 15.57
C SER A 431 15.63 12.52 15.74
N PRO A 432 16.04 12.07 16.94
CA PRO A 432 17.41 11.63 17.17
C PRO A 432 17.79 10.39 16.34
N LEU A 433 16.80 9.55 16.03
CA LEU A 433 16.99 8.37 15.18
C LEU A 433 17.20 8.76 13.71
N ALA A 434 16.45 9.74 13.19
CA ALA A 434 16.61 10.21 11.82
C ALA A 434 18.01 10.82 11.60
N GLN A 435 18.48 11.61 12.57
CA GLN A 435 19.84 12.18 12.55
C GLN A 435 20.91 11.08 12.59
N ALA A 436 20.75 10.08 13.48
CA ALA A 436 21.67 8.94 13.56
C ALA A 436 21.72 8.14 12.25
N LEU A 437 20.58 7.94 11.59
CA LEU A 437 20.50 7.24 10.31
C LEU A 437 21.15 8.04 9.17
N THR A 438 20.93 9.35 9.11
CA THR A 438 21.59 10.24 8.13
C THR A 438 23.10 10.18 8.29
N GLN A 439 23.63 10.24 9.52
CA GLN A 439 25.07 10.10 9.77
C GLN A 439 25.58 8.70 9.39
N TYR A 440 24.83 7.65 9.70
CA TYR A 440 25.18 6.27 9.32
C TYR A 440 25.29 6.11 7.80
N ARG A 441 24.36 6.70 7.03
CA ARG A 441 24.38 6.70 5.56
C ARG A 441 25.54 7.52 4.99
N ALA A 442 25.78 8.72 5.52
CA ALA A 442 26.86 9.60 5.08
C ALA A 442 28.25 8.95 5.26
N ARG A 443 28.39 8.02 6.21
CA ARG A 443 29.62 7.27 6.48
C ARG A 443 29.64 5.87 5.85
N ASP A 444 28.79 5.61 4.86
CA ASP A 444 28.68 4.29 4.20
C ASP A 444 28.52 3.12 5.19
N GLY A 445 27.74 3.34 6.26
CA GLY A 445 27.48 2.36 7.31
C GLY A 445 28.60 2.16 8.35
N GLN A 446 29.60 3.03 8.36
CA GLN A 446 30.59 3.10 9.44
C GLN A 446 30.01 3.86 10.63
N VAL A 447 30.19 3.29 11.83
CA VAL A 447 29.67 3.84 13.09
C VAL A 447 30.71 4.79 13.67
N SER A 448 30.29 5.97 14.14
CA SER A 448 31.18 6.95 14.78
C SER A 448 31.65 6.47 16.16
N SER A 449 32.77 7.02 16.63
CA SER A 449 33.26 6.82 18.00
C SER A 449 33.27 8.19 18.72
N PRO A 450 32.38 8.44 19.70
CA PRO A 450 31.26 7.57 20.13
C PRO A 450 30.08 7.56 19.13
N PRO A 451 29.24 6.51 19.12
CA PRO A 451 28.02 6.47 18.33
C PRO A 451 26.92 7.39 18.90
N PRO A 452 26.00 7.92 18.07
CA PRO A 452 24.80 8.61 18.58
C PRO A 452 23.93 7.64 19.37
N THR A 453 23.67 7.91 20.65
CA THR A 453 22.91 7.00 21.54
C THR A 453 21.64 7.62 22.12
N THR A 454 21.32 8.84 21.72
CA THR A 454 20.16 9.61 22.22
C THR A 454 18.82 8.93 21.93
N PHE A 455 18.72 8.19 20.83
CA PHE A 455 17.53 7.39 20.49
C PHE A 455 17.42 6.06 21.25
N LEU A 456 18.51 5.60 21.90
CA LEU A 456 18.54 4.34 22.65
C LEU A 456 17.92 4.50 24.05
N LYS A 457 17.29 3.44 24.53
CA LYS A 457 16.75 3.33 25.90
C LYS A 457 17.89 3.21 26.91
N ALA A 458 17.62 3.53 28.18
CA ALA A 458 18.63 3.45 29.25
C ALA A 458 19.27 2.06 29.36
N ALA A 459 18.47 0.99 29.31
CA ALA A 459 18.96 -0.39 29.33
C ALA A 459 19.83 -0.75 28.12
N GLU A 460 19.51 -0.22 26.94
CA GLU A 460 20.28 -0.43 25.71
C GLU A 460 21.63 0.29 25.77
N ARG A 461 21.68 1.49 26.34
CA ARG A 461 22.94 2.23 26.56
C ARG A 461 23.84 1.52 27.57
N ALA A 462 23.26 1.00 28.65
CA ALA A 462 23.99 0.21 29.65
C ALA A 462 24.57 -1.07 29.03
N ALA A 463 23.76 -1.79 28.23
CA ALA A 463 24.22 -2.97 27.51
C ALA A 463 25.32 -2.65 26.49
N LEU A 464 25.20 -1.52 25.76
CA LEU A 464 26.20 -1.08 24.79
C LEU A 464 27.56 -0.76 25.44
N ALA A 465 27.56 -0.20 26.64
CA ALA A 465 28.78 0.08 27.39
C ALA A 465 29.50 -1.19 27.89
N GLN A 466 28.76 -2.30 28.04
CA GLN A 466 29.28 -3.59 28.51
C GLN A 466 29.48 -4.62 27.38
N ALA A 467 29.18 -4.25 26.12
CA ALA A 467 29.23 -5.16 24.99
C ALA A 467 30.66 -5.54 24.60
N GLU A 468 30.87 -6.79 24.19
CA GLU A 468 32.16 -7.26 23.65
C GLU A 468 32.44 -6.62 22.27
N SER A 469 31.39 -6.41 21.49
CA SER A 469 31.37 -5.78 20.17
C SER A 469 30.32 -4.65 20.13
N PRO A 470 30.63 -3.46 20.68
CA PRO A 470 29.69 -2.34 20.75
C PRO A 470 29.13 -1.94 19.38
N VAL A 471 29.96 -1.96 18.33
CA VAL A 471 29.53 -1.65 16.96
C VAL A 471 28.46 -2.62 16.45
N SER A 472 28.62 -3.91 16.75
CA SER A 472 27.71 -4.97 16.31
C SER A 472 26.35 -4.86 16.99
N LEU A 473 26.36 -4.66 18.32
CA LEU A 473 25.15 -4.42 19.09
C LEU A 473 24.46 -3.12 18.66
N TYR A 474 25.21 -2.03 18.48
CA TYR A 474 24.67 -0.76 18.02
C TYR A 474 23.93 -0.89 16.68
N LYS A 475 24.52 -1.56 15.69
CA LYS A 475 23.87 -1.78 14.38
C LYS A 475 22.57 -2.58 14.48
N ALA A 476 22.53 -3.59 15.36
CA ALA A 476 21.32 -4.38 15.59
C ALA A 476 20.22 -3.56 16.28
N LEU A 477 20.58 -2.74 17.27
CA LEU A 477 19.66 -1.82 17.95
C LEU A 477 19.14 -0.73 17.00
N LEU A 478 20.02 -0.12 16.20
CA LEU A 478 19.67 0.86 15.18
C LEU A 478 18.62 0.28 14.21
N ALA A 479 18.86 -0.91 13.67
CA ALA A 479 17.91 -1.59 12.80
C ALA A 479 16.56 -1.87 13.50
N GLY A 480 16.60 -2.24 14.78
CA GLY A 480 15.41 -2.43 15.62
C GLY A 480 14.56 -1.15 15.73
N HIS A 481 15.19 -0.04 16.11
CA HIS A 481 14.52 1.26 16.24
C HIS A 481 14.00 1.78 14.91
N VAL A 482 14.75 1.60 13.81
CA VAL A 482 14.29 1.93 12.45
C VAL A 482 13.00 1.17 12.13
N ALA A 483 12.96 -0.14 12.38
CA ALA A 483 11.77 -0.95 12.13
C ALA A 483 10.56 -0.51 12.99
N ASP A 484 10.78 -0.17 14.25
CA ASP A 484 9.71 0.30 15.14
C ASP A 484 9.17 1.66 14.71
N HIS A 485 10.04 2.60 14.35
CA HIS A 485 9.62 3.92 13.89
C HIS A 485 8.94 3.89 12.51
N LEU A 486 9.36 2.99 11.61
CA LEU A 486 8.65 2.75 10.35
C LEU A 486 7.24 2.22 10.58
N LYS A 487 7.08 1.23 11.48
CA LYS A 487 5.75 0.70 11.86
C LYS A 487 4.87 1.75 12.52
N ALA A 488 5.47 2.68 13.27
CA ALA A 488 4.76 3.75 13.96
C ALA A 488 4.53 5.02 13.10
N GLY A 489 4.97 5.04 11.82
CA GLY A 489 4.87 6.21 10.95
C GLY A 489 5.77 7.40 11.34
N LYS A 490 6.70 7.20 12.29
CA LYS A 490 7.68 8.23 12.73
C LYS A 490 8.90 8.33 11.81
N LEU A 491 9.19 7.24 11.10
CA LEU A 491 10.06 7.22 9.94
C LEU A 491 9.22 6.85 8.73
N ASN A 492 9.50 7.47 7.61
CA ASN A 492 8.78 7.33 6.36
C ASN A 492 9.77 7.31 5.19
N LEU A 493 9.30 6.93 4.02
CA LEU A 493 10.02 7.00 2.76
C LEU A 493 9.25 7.93 1.83
N ALA A 494 9.78 9.12 1.53
CA ALA A 494 9.08 10.15 0.75
C ALA A 494 8.56 9.63 -0.60
N HIS A 495 9.34 8.79 -1.25
CA HIS A 495 9.09 8.22 -2.57
C HIS A 495 8.69 6.75 -2.47
N SER A 496 7.48 6.53 -2.00
CA SER A 496 6.94 5.21 -1.63
C SER A 496 5.45 5.09 -1.98
N LEU A 497 4.98 3.86 -2.23
CA LEU A 497 3.55 3.58 -2.37
C LEU A 497 2.88 3.34 -1.00
N ARG A 498 3.60 2.73 -0.04
CA ARG A 498 3.06 2.28 1.25
C ARG A 498 3.56 3.04 2.48
N TYR A 499 4.82 3.50 2.47
CA TYR A 499 5.54 4.08 3.61
C TYR A 499 5.75 5.59 3.48
N ARG A 500 4.97 6.28 2.64
CA ARG A 500 5.05 7.74 2.50
C ARG A 500 4.52 8.46 3.75
N PRO A 501 5.00 9.67 4.05
CA PRO A 501 4.50 10.44 5.19
C PRO A 501 2.98 10.64 5.11
N PHE A 502 2.28 10.51 6.24
CA PHE A 502 0.83 10.61 6.28
C PHE A 502 0.29 11.91 5.67
N ASP A 503 0.95 13.03 5.97
CA ASP A 503 0.54 14.36 5.52
C ASP A 503 0.45 14.48 3.99
N THR A 504 1.23 13.67 3.27
CA THR A 504 1.18 13.66 1.81
C THR A 504 -0.12 13.07 1.25
N TYR A 505 -0.93 12.37 2.04
CA TYR A 505 -2.27 11.92 1.63
C TYR A 505 -3.34 13.01 1.80
N LEU A 506 -3.03 14.06 2.54
CA LEU A 506 -3.92 15.19 2.75
C LEU A 506 -3.72 16.23 1.64
N LEU A 507 -4.74 17.08 1.46
CA LEU A 507 -4.56 18.31 0.71
C LEU A 507 -3.57 19.20 1.46
N ASP A 508 -2.66 19.84 0.74
CA ASP A 508 -1.79 20.82 1.38
C ASP A 508 -2.63 21.97 1.94
N ALA A 509 -2.20 22.52 3.08
CA ALA A 509 -2.98 23.51 3.80
C ALA A 509 -3.29 24.75 2.94
N ALA A 510 -2.35 25.17 2.10
CA ALA A 510 -2.52 26.34 1.24
C ALA A 510 -3.55 26.11 0.12
N THR A 511 -3.55 24.92 -0.49
CA THR A 511 -4.57 24.52 -1.48
C THR A 511 -5.93 24.38 -0.81
N TRP A 512 -5.99 23.76 0.38
CA TRP A 512 -7.24 23.65 1.12
C TRP A 512 -7.82 25.02 1.43
N GLU A 513 -7.04 25.94 2.02
CA GLU A 513 -7.51 27.30 2.33
C GLU A 513 -7.99 28.05 1.09
N ARG A 514 -7.31 27.89 -0.05
CA ARG A 514 -7.66 28.59 -1.30
C ARG A 514 -8.89 28.02 -2.00
N GLN A 515 -9.05 26.69 -2.01
CA GLN A 515 -10.02 26.00 -2.86
C GLN A 515 -11.14 25.31 -2.07
N ARG A 516 -11.18 25.50 -0.75
CA ARG A 516 -12.15 24.85 0.16
C ARG A 516 -13.57 24.81 -0.40
N GLU A 517 -14.13 25.97 -0.71
CA GLU A 517 -15.53 26.08 -1.13
C GLU A 517 -15.80 25.39 -2.46
N GLU A 518 -14.86 25.52 -3.41
CA GLU A 518 -14.94 24.86 -4.70
C GLU A 518 -14.87 23.34 -4.54
N LEU A 519 -13.94 22.84 -3.74
CA LEU A 519 -13.79 21.40 -3.47
C LEU A 519 -15.04 20.83 -2.80
N LEU A 520 -15.59 21.52 -1.79
CA LEU A 520 -16.82 21.08 -1.11
C LEU A 520 -18.02 21.00 -2.05
N VAL A 521 -18.16 21.96 -2.98
CA VAL A 521 -19.20 21.93 -4.01
C VAL A 521 -18.95 20.79 -5.00
N GLN A 522 -17.73 20.61 -5.47
CA GLN A 522 -17.36 19.57 -6.43
C GLN A 522 -17.55 18.15 -5.88
N THR A 523 -17.36 17.94 -4.58
CA THR A 523 -17.51 16.63 -3.94
C THR A 523 -18.89 16.39 -3.32
N ASP A 524 -19.84 17.33 -3.47
CA ASP A 524 -21.15 17.30 -2.82
C ASP A 524 -21.07 17.17 -1.27
N LEU A 525 -20.02 17.78 -0.70
CA LEU A 525 -19.75 17.78 0.74
C LEU A 525 -20.03 19.14 1.39
N THR A 526 -20.82 19.98 0.74
CA THR A 526 -21.19 21.32 1.25
C THR A 526 -21.83 21.29 2.64
N HIS A 527 -22.47 20.17 3.02
CA HIS A 527 -23.00 19.95 4.36
C HIS A 527 -21.93 19.83 5.46
N LEU A 528 -20.67 19.61 5.12
CA LEU A 528 -19.50 19.60 6.01
C LEU A 528 -18.77 20.95 6.07
N ARG A 529 -19.40 22.02 5.55
CA ARG A 529 -18.82 23.38 5.59
C ARG A 529 -18.58 23.88 7.00
N GLU A 530 -19.38 23.47 7.98
CA GLU A 530 -19.13 23.80 9.38
C GLU A 530 -18.59 22.55 10.09
N PRO A 531 -17.48 22.65 10.84
CA PRO A 531 -17.02 21.55 11.67
C PRO A 531 -18.14 21.19 12.65
N GLY A 532 -18.51 19.90 12.70
CA GLY A 532 -19.52 19.43 13.64
C GLY A 532 -19.12 19.75 15.11
N PRO A 533 -20.08 19.74 16.04
CA PRO A 533 -19.85 20.13 17.44
C PRO A 533 -18.73 19.33 18.14
N TRP A 534 -18.37 18.15 17.62
CA TRP A 534 -17.35 17.28 18.18
C TRP A 534 -15.90 17.69 17.87
N LEU A 535 -15.67 18.53 16.85
CA LEU A 535 -14.33 19.03 16.51
C LEU A 535 -13.97 20.34 17.23
N THR A 536 -14.95 21.00 17.85
CA THR A 536 -14.74 22.22 18.65
C THR A 536 -14.35 21.93 20.09
N GLU A 537 -14.43 20.66 20.52
CA GLU A 537 -14.06 20.20 21.87
C GLU A 537 -12.68 19.50 21.94
N LEU A 538 -11.98 19.35 20.81
CA LEU A 538 -10.60 18.82 20.70
C LEU A 538 -9.60 19.97 20.59
#